data_AF-A0A9W6JE11-F1
#
_entry.id   AF-A0A9W6JE11-F1
#
_cell.length_a   1.000
_cell.length_b   1.000
_cell.length_c   1.000
_cell.angle_alpha   90.00
_cell.angle_beta   90.00
_cell.angle_gamma   90.00
#
_symmetry.space_group_name_H-M   'P 1'
#
loop_
_entity.id
_entity.type
_entity.pdbx_description
1 polymer ?
#
loop_
_entity_poly.entity_id
_entity_poly.type
_entity_poly.pdbx_seq_one_letter_code
_entity_poly.pdbx_strand_id
1 'polypeptide(L)'
;MSKRVTDTELLAILHDVKAKRDTLPAITPADWSTHDAHHSAAAALVQSLVKEQGARLTTPLGGFRLSLAGVIATCTSGHSGLILNWINAAYRELDRRRAA
;
A
#
# COMPACT_ATOMS: atom_id res chain seq x y z
N MET A 1 17.09 16.20 0.09
CA MET A 1 16.28 15.47 -0.91
C MET A 1 16.46 13.99 -0.66
N SER A 2 15.38 13.24 -0.40
CA SER A 2 15.49 11.78 -0.25
C SER A 2 15.92 11.16 -1.57
N LYS A 3 16.96 10.31 -1.56
CA LYS A 3 17.48 9.64 -2.75
C LYS A 3 16.35 8.78 -3.34
N ARG A 4 16.09 8.90 -4.64
CA ARG A 4 15.10 8.07 -5.33
C ARG A 4 15.57 6.62 -5.27
N VAL A 5 14.71 5.72 -4.81
CA VAL A 5 15.01 4.29 -4.78
C VAL A 5 15.25 3.77 -6.20
N THR A 6 16.17 2.82 -6.31
CA THR A 6 16.44 2.06 -7.53
C THR A 6 15.25 1.17 -7.91
N ASP A 7 15.25 0.64 -9.13
CA ASP A 7 14.18 -0.22 -9.61
C ASP A 7 14.16 -1.57 -8.90
N THR A 8 15.33 -2.11 -8.57
CA THR A 8 15.46 -3.33 -7.76
C THR A 8 14.91 -3.13 -6.35
N GLU A 9 15.20 -1.99 -5.71
CA GLU A 9 14.64 -1.66 -4.39
C GLU A 9 13.11 -1.49 -4.46
N LEU A 10 12.59 -0.78 -5.46
CA LEU A 10 11.15 -0.61 -5.63
C LEU A 10 10.46 -1.96 -5.88
N LEU A 11 11.05 -2.84 -6.68
CA LEU A 11 10.52 -4.18 -6.92
C LEU A 11 10.51 -5.03 -5.65
N ALA A 12 11.57 -4.97 -4.84
CA ALA A 12 11.66 -5.69 -3.57
C ALA A 12 10.57 -5.22 -2.58
N ILE A 13 10.39 -3.90 -2.45
CA ILE A 13 9.32 -3.32 -1.60
C ILE A 13 7.94 -3.72 -2.13
N LEU A 14 7.73 -3.68 -3.44
CA LEU A 14 6.48 -4.11 -4.06
C LEU A 14 6.16 -5.57 -3.72
N HIS A 15 7.13 -6.47 -3.84
CA HIS A 15 6.95 -7.88 -3.51
C HIS A 15 6.61 -8.10 -2.04
N ASP A 16 7.29 -7.41 -1.12
CA ASP A 16 6.99 -7.49 0.32
C ASP A 16 5.59 -6.97 0.64
N VAL A 17 5.22 -5.80 0.12
CA VAL A 17 3.87 -5.22 0.32
C VAL A 17 2.79 -6.15 -0.22
N LYS A 18 3.01 -6.76 -1.39
CA LYS A 18 2.09 -7.72 -1.99
C LYS A 18 1.98 -8.99 -1.13
N ALA A 19 3.11 -9.57 -0.69
CA ALA A 19 3.11 -10.74 0.17
C ALA A 19 2.34 -10.47 1.48
N LYS A 20 2.61 -9.33 2.14
CA LYS A 20 1.87 -8.92 3.35
C LYS A 20 0.39 -8.72 3.10
N ARG A 21 0.00 -8.10 1.98
CA ARG A 21 -1.41 -7.94 1.60
C ARG A 21 -2.09 -9.31 1.41
N ASP A 22 -1.41 -10.27 0.81
CA ASP A 22 -1.99 -11.59 0.54
C ASP A 22 -2.18 -12.42 1.83
N THR A 23 -1.60 -11.99 2.96
CA THR A 23 -1.86 -12.56 4.30
C THR A 23 -3.06 -11.93 5.03
N LEU A 24 -3.71 -10.91 4.46
CA LEU A 24 -4.87 -10.28 5.09
C LEU A 24 -6.04 -11.28 5.22
N PRO A 25 -6.81 -11.24 6.33
CA PRO A 25 -8.00 -12.07 6.48
C PRO A 25 -8.95 -11.89 5.29
N ALA A 26 -9.48 -12.99 4.75
CA ALA A 26 -10.43 -12.93 3.66
C ALA A 26 -11.78 -12.37 4.14
N ILE A 27 -12.40 -11.53 3.32
CA ILE A 27 -13.78 -11.09 3.56
C ILE A 27 -14.72 -12.19 3.08
N THR A 28 -15.60 -12.63 3.97
CA THR A 28 -16.69 -13.56 3.64
C THR A 28 -18.00 -12.77 3.55
N PRO A 29 -18.68 -12.70 2.39
CA PRO A 29 -19.83 -11.82 2.19
C PRO A 29 -21.01 -12.07 3.16
N ALA A 30 -21.15 -13.30 3.67
CA ALA A 30 -22.22 -13.67 4.59
C ALA A 30 -21.86 -13.41 6.07
N ASP A 31 -20.62 -13.01 6.38
CA ASP A 31 -20.14 -12.79 7.75
C ASP A 31 -19.49 -11.41 7.88
N TRP A 32 -20.26 -10.46 8.41
CA TRP A 32 -19.81 -9.09 8.61
C TRP A 32 -18.64 -8.97 9.60
N SER A 33 -18.45 -9.93 10.51
CA SER A 33 -17.31 -9.90 11.44
C SER A 33 -15.96 -10.03 10.71
N THR A 34 -15.95 -10.69 9.55
CA THR A 34 -14.75 -10.79 8.69
C THR A 34 -14.36 -9.46 8.05
N HIS A 35 -15.30 -8.53 7.88
CA HIS A 35 -15.02 -7.20 7.36
C HIS A 35 -14.16 -6.40 8.34
N ASP A 36 -14.53 -6.40 9.63
CA ASP A 36 -13.80 -5.63 10.65
C ASP A 36 -12.37 -6.17 10.84
N ALA A 37 -12.23 -7.50 10.89
CA ALA A 37 -10.93 -8.16 10.95
C ALA A 37 -10.05 -7.82 9.73
N HIS A 38 -10.61 -7.84 8.52
CA HIS A 38 -9.89 -7.45 7.30
C HIS A 38 -9.45 -5.99 7.34
N HIS A 39 -10.36 -5.06 7.70
CA HIS A 39 -10.06 -3.63 7.70
C HIS A 39 -9.04 -3.26 8.78
N SER A 40 -9.12 -3.88 9.96
CA SER A 40 -8.16 -3.70 11.04
C SER A 40 -6.78 -4.24 10.66
N ALA A 41 -6.70 -5.43 10.04
CA ALA A 41 -5.45 -5.97 9.54
C ALA A 41 -4.84 -5.10 8.42
N ALA A 42 -5.67 -4.57 7.51
CA ALA A 42 -5.20 -3.65 6.47
C ALA A 42 -4.67 -2.33 7.06
N ALA A 43 -5.33 -1.78 8.08
CA ALA A 43 -4.84 -0.60 8.79
C ALA A 43 -3.51 -0.88 9.48
N ALA A 44 -3.39 -2.02 10.18
CA ALA A 44 -2.16 -2.45 10.83
C ALA A 44 -1.00 -2.62 9.83
N LEU A 45 -1.27 -3.19 8.65
CA LEU A 45 -0.29 -3.27 7.57
C LEU A 45 0.20 -1.89 7.14
N VAL A 46 -0.70 -0.92 6.90
CA VAL A 46 -0.26 0.45 6.55
C VAL A 46 0.61 1.06 7.66
N GLN A 47 0.25 0.85 8.93
CA GLN A 47 1.06 1.33 10.05
C GLN A 47 2.44 0.65 10.11
N SER A 48 2.53 -0.65 9.78
CA SER A 48 3.82 -1.33 9.72
C SER A 48 4.68 -0.79 8.58
N LEU A 49 4.11 -0.47 7.41
CA LEU A 49 4.84 0.19 6.32
C LEU A 49 5.39 1.57 6.73
N VAL A 50 4.62 2.34 7.51
CA VAL A 50 5.08 3.63 8.05
C VAL A 50 6.27 3.42 8.99
N LYS A 51 6.15 2.47 9.92
CA LYS A 51 7.15 2.21 10.96
C LYS A 51 8.44 1.59 10.40
N GLU A 52 8.32 0.62 9.49
CA GLU A 52 9.42 -0.25 9.07
C GLU A 52 10.04 0.18 7.75
N GLN A 53 9.26 0.79 6.86
CA GLN A 53 9.69 1.09 5.48
C GLN A 53 9.71 2.60 5.18
N GLY A 54 9.50 3.43 6.21
CA GLY A 54 9.50 4.88 6.07
C GLY A 54 8.38 5.40 5.18
N ALA A 55 7.26 4.68 5.08
CA ALA A 55 6.08 5.19 4.40
C ALA A 55 5.54 6.43 5.13
N ARG A 56 4.89 7.33 4.38
CA ARG A 56 4.15 8.46 4.93
C ARG A 56 2.68 8.30 4.61
N LEU A 57 1.87 8.15 5.65
CA LEU A 57 0.41 8.16 5.57
C LEU A 57 -0.12 9.55 5.96
N THR A 58 -1.02 10.10 5.16
CA THR A 58 -1.81 11.29 5.51
C THR A 58 -3.28 11.06 5.17
N THR A 59 -4.17 11.84 5.80
CA THR A 59 -5.63 11.71 5.62
C THR A 59 -6.27 13.01 5.13
N PRO A 60 -6.03 13.43 3.88
CA PRO A 60 -6.59 14.68 3.37
C PRO A 60 -8.10 14.54 3.10
N LEU A 61 -8.89 15.50 3.59
CA LEU A 61 -10.33 15.63 3.29
C LEU A 61 -11.13 14.33 3.48
N GLY A 62 -10.80 13.54 4.51
CA GLY A 62 -11.47 12.27 4.80
C GLY A 62 -11.03 11.08 3.93
N GLY A 63 -10.13 11.27 2.97
CA GLY A 63 -9.48 10.19 2.24
C GLY A 63 -8.15 9.76 2.86
N PHE A 64 -7.51 8.77 2.27
CA PHE A 64 -6.17 8.28 2.63
C PHE A 64 -5.19 8.56 1.51
N ARG A 65 -3.96 8.92 1.88
CA ARG A 65 -2.82 9.11 0.96
C ARG A 65 -1.59 8.43 1.53
N LEU A 66 -1.01 7.52 0.77
CA LEU A 66 0.22 6.80 1.11
C LEU A 66 1.34 7.21 0.15
N SER A 67 2.49 7.58 0.70
CA SER A 67 3.74 7.80 -0.03
C SER A 67 4.79 6.83 0.48
N LEU A 68 5.29 5.95 -0.38
CA LEU A 68 6.31 4.96 -0.03
C LEU A 68 7.23 4.78 -1.25
N ALA A 69 8.54 4.77 -1.03
CA ALA A 69 9.54 4.51 -2.08
C ALA A 69 9.42 5.45 -3.30
N GLY A 70 8.98 6.69 -3.08
CA GLY A 70 8.74 7.67 -4.16
C GLY A 70 7.45 7.46 -4.97
N VAL A 71 6.64 6.46 -4.61
CA VAL A 71 5.33 6.19 -5.23
C VAL A 71 4.23 6.68 -4.30
N ILE A 72 3.23 7.35 -4.87
CA ILE A 72 2.10 7.92 -4.15
C ILE A 72 0.80 7.28 -4.63
N ALA A 73 -0.07 6.93 -3.70
CA ALA A 73 -1.43 6.49 -3.98
C ALA A 73 -2.43 7.12 -3.02
N THR A 74 -3.69 7.20 -3.45
CA THR A 74 -4.81 7.68 -2.66
C THR A 74 -5.97 6.70 -2.71
N CYS A 75 -6.81 6.70 -1.68
CA CYS A 75 -8.05 5.93 -1.64
C CYS A 75 -9.04 6.58 -0.69
N THR A 76 -10.33 6.59 -1.03
CA THR A 76 -11.42 7.02 -0.14
C THR A 76 -12.11 5.85 0.57
N SER A 77 -11.93 4.63 0.06
CA SER A 77 -12.58 3.41 0.54
C SER A 77 -11.85 2.70 1.69
N GLY A 78 -10.73 3.25 2.18
CA GLY A 78 -9.97 2.69 3.30
C GLY A 78 -8.58 2.16 2.95
N HIS A 79 -7.89 1.62 3.96
CA HIS A 79 -6.51 1.17 3.89
C HIS A 79 -6.29 0.00 2.91
N SER A 80 -7.23 -0.95 2.81
CA SER A 80 -7.11 -2.10 1.90
C SER A 80 -7.05 -1.64 0.43
N GLY A 81 -7.97 -0.74 0.04
CA GLY A 81 -7.97 -0.12 -1.28
C GLY A 81 -6.73 0.76 -1.52
N LEU A 82 -6.25 1.45 -0.48
CA LEU A 82 -5.03 2.25 -0.54
C LEU A 82 -3.79 1.40 -0.87
N ILE A 83 -3.64 0.24 -0.22
CA ILE A 83 -2.54 -0.70 -0.47
C ILE A 83 -2.60 -1.20 -1.92
N LEU A 84 -3.77 -1.63 -2.39
CA LEU A 84 -3.96 -2.07 -3.77
C LEU A 84 -3.62 -0.97 -4.78
N ASN A 85 -4.09 0.26 -4.54
CA ASN A 85 -3.78 1.40 -5.40
C ASN A 85 -2.29 1.71 -5.43
N TRP A 86 -1.60 1.56 -4.29
CA TRP A 86 -0.15 1.75 -4.22
C TRP A 86 0.60 0.66 -5.01
N ILE A 87 0.22 -0.61 -4.89
CA ILE A 87 0.81 -1.71 -5.67
C ILE A 87 0.67 -1.43 -7.18
N ASN A 88 -0.54 -1.05 -7.62
CA ASN A 88 -0.79 -0.71 -9.02
C ASN A 88 0.02 0.52 -9.48
N ALA A 89 0.18 1.53 -8.62
CA ALA A 89 1.00 2.69 -8.91
C ALA A 89 2.50 2.33 -9.01
N ALA A 90 2.98 1.42 -8.18
CA ALA A 90 4.37 0.98 -8.18
C ALA A 90 4.71 0.17 -9.44
N TYR A 91 3.83 -0.72 -9.91
CA TYR A 91 4.00 -1.37 -11.22
C TYR A 91 4.08 -0.35 -12.36
N ARG A 92 3.12 0.59 -12.43
CA ARG A 92 3.13 1.64 -13.46
C ARG A 92 4.40 2.48 -13.43
N GLU A 93 4.92 2.75 -12.23
CA GLU A 93 6.17 3.49 -12.05
C GLU A 93 7.37 2.71 -12.59
N LEU A 94 7.45 1.40 -12.34
CA LEU A 94 8.49 0.53 -12.91
C LEU A 94 8.42 0.48 -14.43
N ASP A 95 7.22 0.31 -15.00
CA ASP A 95 7.02 0.28 -16.45
C ASP A 95 7.44 1.62 -17.09
N ARG A 96 7.06 2.74 -16.47
CA ARG A 96 7.44 4.08 -16.91
C ARG A 96 8.96 4.30 -16.88
N ARG A 97 9.67 3.78 -15.87
CA ARG A 97 11.14 3.89 -15.79
C ARG A 97 11.85 3.05 -16.84
N ARG A 98 11.30 1.89 -17.20
CA ARG A 98 11.85 1.00 -18.24
C ARG A 98 11.65 1.53 -19.66
N ALA A 99 10.62 2.33 -19.89
CA ALA A 99 10.32 2.94 -21.18
C ALA A 99 11.05 4.26 -21.42
N ALA A 100 11.75 4.80 -20.42
CA ALA A 100 12.50 6.05 -20.46
C ALA A 100 14.00 5.78 -20.68
#